data_AF-A0AA42H4E2-F1
#
_entry.id   AF-A0AA42H4E2-F1
#
_cell.length_a   1.000
_cell.length_b   1.000
_cell.length_c   1.000
_cell.angle_alpha   90.00
_cell.angle_beta   90.00
_cell.angle_gamma   90.00
#
_symmetry.space_group_name_H-M   'P 1'
#
loop_
_entity.id
_entity.type
_entity.pdbx_description
1 polymer ?
#
loop_
_entity_poly.entity_id
_entity_poly.type
_entity_poly.pdbx_seq_one_letter_code
_entity_poly.pdbx_strand_id
1 'polypeptide(L)'
;MPKQSIIPAGTGKPLAPYVPGSMADGVLYVAGTLPFDKDNNVVHVGDAAAQTRHVLETIRGVVEAAGGSMDDVTFNMIMLTDWANYAKVNEVYAEFFPGEKPARYCIQCGLVKPDALIEIASIAHVGQ
;
A
#
# COMPACT_ATOMS: atom_id res chain seq x y z
N MET A 1 -15.29 -18.56 -7.59
CA MET A 1 -15.25 -17.87 -8.92
C MET A 1 -13.79 -17.61 -9.28
N PRO A 2 -13.38 -17.30 -10.54
CA PRO A 2 -12.01 -16.86 -10.77
C PRO A 2 -11.72 -15.57 -9.98
N LYS A 3 -10.46 -15.35 -9.60
CA LYS A 3 -10.05 -14.10 -8.95
C LYS A 3 -10.38 -12.90 -9.84
N GLN A 4 -10.77 -11.80 -9.21
CA GLN A 4 -11.01 -10.52 -9.87
C GLN A 4 -9.79 -9.62 -9.70
N SER A 5 -9.40 -8.92 -10.75
CA SER A 5 -8.40 -7.85 -10.66
C SER A 5 -9.10 -6.57 -10.22
N ILE A 6 -8.50 -5.87 -9.25
CA ILE A 6 -8.95 -4.56 -8.78
C ILE A 6 -7.97 -3.52 -9.31
N ILE A 7 -8.47 -2.67 -10.20
CA ILE A 7 -7.68 -1.62 -10.88
C ILE A 7 -8.46 -0.32 -10.71
N PRO A 8 -8.10 0.55 -9.76
CA PRO A 8 -8.74 1.86 -9.59
C PRO A 8 -8.68 2.69 -10.89
N ALA A 9 -9.71 3.49 -11.14
CA ALA A 9 -9.75 4.38 -12.30
C ALA A 9 -8.56 5.35 -12.27
N GLY A 10 -7.90 5.53 -13.41
CA GLY A 10 -6.72 6.40 -13.53
C GLY A 10 -5.39 5.76 -13.11
N THR A 11 -5.38 4.49 -12.69
CA THR A 11 -4.12 3.75 -12.44
C THR A 11 -3.27 3.71 -13.72
N GLY A 12 -2.02 4.17 -13.64
CA GLY A 12 -1.04 4.09 -14.71
C GLY A 12 -0.61 2.65 -15.02
N LYS A 13 0.26 2.48 -16.03
CA LYS A 13 0.80 1.15 -16.34
C LYS A 13 1.76 0.71 -15.22
N PRO A 14 1.55 -0.46 -14.58
CA PRO A 14 2.46 -0.96 -13.55
C PRO A 14 3.89 -1.18 -14.06
N LEU A 15 4.87 -1.05 -13.15
CA LEU A 15 6.29 -1.26 -13.44
C LEU A 15 6.63 -2.67 -13.98
N ALA A 16 5.86 -3.67 -13.57
CA ALA A 16 6.07 -5.09 -13.86
C ALA A 16 4.71 -5.80 -14.10
N PRO A 17 4.65 -7.09 -14.50
CA PRO A 17 3.38 -7.74 -14.85
C PRO A 17 2.55 -8.12 -13.62
N TYR A 18 1.93 -7.14 -12.97
CA TYR A 18 1.02 -7.32 -11.83
C TYR A 18 -0.19 -6.37 -11.93
N VAL A 19 -1.16 -6.53 -11.02
CA VAL A 19 -2.33 -5.65 -10.85
C VAL A 19 -2.29 -4.99 -9.47
N PRO A 20 -2.89 -3.78 -9.28
CA PRO A 20 -2.87 -3.09 -7.99
C PRO A 20 -3.48 -3.91 -6.85
N GLY A 21 -4.56 -4.64 -7.13
CA GLY A 21 -5.09 -5.63 -6.20
C GLY A 21 -5.72 -6.81 -6.92
N SER A 22 -5.87 -7.92 -6.20
CA SER A 22 -6.66 -9.06 -6.63
C SER A 22 -7.54 -9.55 -5.50
N MET A 23 -8.81 -9.83 -5.82
CA MET A 23 -9.80 -10.28 -4.87
C MET A 23 -10.30 -11.68 -5.22
N ALA A 24 -10.41 -12.54 -4.20
CA ALA A 24 -11.06 -13.83 -4.29
C ALA A 24 -11.81 -14.11 -2.99
N ASP A 25 -13.07 -14.50 -3.10
CA ASP A 25 -13.92 -14.92 -1.98
C ASP A 25 -13.88 -13.93 -0.79
N GLY A 26 -14.04 -12.63 -1.09
CA GLY A 26 -14.09 -11.55 -0.09
C GLY A 26 -12.73 -11.08 0.44
N VAL A 27 -11.64 -11.77 0.11
CA VAL A 27 -10.28 -11.39 0.52
C VAL A 27 -9.57 -10.64 -0.60
N LEU A 28 -9.17 -9.41 -0.30
CA LEU A 28 -8.39 -8.54 -1.17
C LEU A 28 -6.91 -8.61 -0.81
N TYR A 29 -6.08 -8.88 -1.82
CA TYR A 29 -4.62 -8.75 -1.75
C TYR A 29 -4.21 -7.52 -2.55
N VAL A 30 -3.72 -6.49 -1.86
CA VAL A 30 -3.14 -5.29 -2.47
C VAL A 30 -1.66 -5.53 -2.71
N ALA A 31 -1.20 -5.27 -3.93
CA ALA A 31 0.20 -5.44 -4.31
C ALA A 31 1.12 -4.51 -3.51
N GLY A 32 2.42 -4.83 -3.50
CA GLY A 32 3.46 -3.94 -2.98
C GLY A 32 3.35 -2.56 -3.64
N THR A 33 3.02 -1.57 -2.82
CA THR A 33 2.71 -0.22 -3.25
C THR A 33 3.83 0.71 -2.83
N LEU A 34 4.43 1.37 -3.82
CA LEU A 34 5.50 2.35 -3.67
C LEU A 34 4.96 3.76 -3.93
N PRO A 35 5.67 4.81 -3.50
CA PRO A 35 5.29 6.21 -3.74
C PRO A 35 5.57 6.60 -5.20
N PHE A 36 4.78 6.05 -6.13
CA PHE A 36 4.94 6.28 -7.57
C PHE A 36 3.90 7.24 -8.14
N ASP A 37 4.34 8.06 -9.11
CA ASP A 37 3.45 8.72 -10.05
C ASP A 37 2.93 7.75 -11.12
N LYS A 38 2.10 8.27 -12.04
CA LYS A 38 1.51 7.49 -13.16
C LYS A 38 2.55 6.90 -14.13
N ASP A 39 3.78 7.41 -14.12
CA ASP A 39 4.89 7.00 -14.99
C ASP A 39 5.92 6.12 -14.24
N ASN A 40 5.61 5.72 -13.00
CA ASN A 40 6.46 4.95 -12.09
C ASN A 40 7.72 5.69 -11.61
N ASN A 41 7.72 7.03 -11.54
CA ASN A 41 8.77 7.79 -10.86
C ASN A 41 8.45 7.90 -9.37
N VAL A 42 9.48 7.90 -8.53
CA VAL A 42 9.31 8.12 -7.09
C VAL A 42 8.91 9.57 -6.84
N VAL A 43 7.80 9.78 -6.14
CA VAL A 43 7.37 11.09 -5.66
C VAL A 43 7.85 11.33 -4.23
N HIS A 44 7.94 12.60 -3.83
CA HIS A 44 8.36 13.01 -2.48
C HIS A 44 9.75 12.49 -2.09
N VAL A 45 10.73 12.61 -2.98
CA VAL A 45 12.11 12.16 -2.76
C VAL A 45 12.67 12.76 -1.47
N GLY A 46 13.16 11.91 -0.57
CA GLY A 46 13.74 12.30 0.72
C GLY A 46 12.73 12.55 1.86
N ASP A 47 11.43 12.43 1.61
CA ASP A 47 10.39 12.63 2.63
C ASP A 47 9.60 11.33 2.87
N ALA A 48 10.02 10.57 3.88
CA ALA A 48 9.38 9.31 4.25
C ALA A 48 7.92 9.46 4.71
N ALA A 49 7.55 10.60 5.31
CA ALA A 49 6.18 10.84 5.75
C ALA A 49 5.26 11.05 4.54
N ALA A 50 5.66 11.92 3.61
CA ALA A 50 4.91 12.16 2.38
C ALA A 50 4.85 10.91 1.48
N GLN A 51 5.94 10.14 1.38
CA GLN A 51 5.92 8.86 0.67
C GLN A 51 4.95 7.86 1.29
N THR A 52 4.93 7.75 2.63
CA THR A 52 4.02 6.85 3.35
C THR A 52 2.56 7.24 3.13
N ARG A 53 2.27 8.54 3.15
CA ARG A 53 0.93 9.08 2.87
C ARG A 53 0.47 8.68 1.46
N HIS A 54 1.29 8.92 0.46
CA HIS A 54 0.99 8.57 -0.93
C HIS A 54 0.73 7.07 -1.11
N VAL A 55 1.55 6.23 -0.47
CA VAL A 55 1.39 4.77 -0.48
C VAL A 55 0.05 4.36 0.13
N LEU A 56 -0.30 4.88 1.31
CA LEU A 56 -1.55 4.54 1.99
C LEU A 56 -2.79 5.10 1.29
N GLU A 57 -2.70 6.26 0.63
CA GLU A 57 -3.78 6.78 -0.22
C GLU A 57 -4.01 5.89 -1.45
N THR A 58 -2.93 5.39 -2.03
CA THR A 58 -3.01 4.45 -3.17
C THR A 58 -3.63 3.12 -2.74
N ILE A 59 -3.20 2.57 -1.60
CA ILE A 59 -3.79 1.36 -1.02
C ILE A 59 -5.28 1.57 -0.71
N ARG A 60 -5.64 2.69 -0.07
CA ARG A 60 -7.04 3.05 0.19
C ARG A 60 -7.86 3.05 -1.10
N GLY A 61 -7.34 3.65 -2.17
CA GLY A 61 -8.01 3.64 -3.47
C GLY A 61 -8.25 2.23 -4.04
N VAL A 62 -7.32 1.29 -3.82
CA VAL A 62 -7.52 -0.12 -4.20
C VAL A 62 -8.58 -0.80 -3.33
N VAL A 63 -8.56 -0.57 -2.02
CA VAL A 63 -9.53 -1.14 -1.09
C VAL A 63 -10.95 -0.61 -1.37
N GLU A 64 -11.10 0.69 -1.58
CA GLU A 64 -12.37 1.33 -1.94
C GLU A 64 -12.88 0.84 -3.31
N ALA A 65 -11.99 0.65 -4.29
CA ALA A 65 -12.36 0.08 -5.60
C ALA A 65 -12.81 -1.39 -5.51
N ALA A 66 -12.44 -2.11 -4.46
CA ALA A 66 -12.95 -3.45 -4.16
C ALA A 66 -14.29 -3.43 -3.39
N GLY A 67 -14.77 -2.24 -3.00
CA GLY A 67 -16.00 -2.06 -2.22
C GLY A 67 -15.80 -2.01 -0.71
N GLY A 68 -14.56 -1.90 -0.23
CA GLY A 68 -14.22 -1.91 1.20
C GLY A 68 -13.76 -0.56 1.73
N SER A 69 -13.19 -0.59 2.93
CA SER A 69 -12.64 0.54 3.66
C SER A 69 -11.31 0.17 4.33
N MET A 70 -10.57 1.16 4.82
CA MET A 70 -9.31 0.89 5.55
C MET A 70 -9.52 0.09 6.85
N ASP A 71 -10.72 0.10 7.42
CA ASP A 71 -11.06 -0.72 8.59
C ASP A 71 -11.13 -2.22 8.26
N ASP A 72 -11.27 -2.57 6.98
CA ASP A 72 -11.28 -3.97 6.52
C ASP A 72 -9.87 -4.57 6.38
N VAL A 73 -8.82 -3.75 6.50
CA VAL A 73 -7.43 -4.20 6.38
C VAL A 73 -7.04 -5.02 7.60
N THR A 74 -6.72 -6.29 7.38
CA THR A 74 -6.37 -7.23 8.45
C THR A 74 -4.86 -7.34 8.65
N PHE A 75 -4.06 -7.14 7.59
CA PHE A 75 -2.62 -7.27 7.65
C PHE A 75 -1.87 -6.28 6.75
N ASN A 76 -0.79 -5.69 7.26
CA ASN A 76 0.15 -4.88 6.47
C ASN A 76 1.58 -5.44 6.52
N MET A 77 2.20 -5.52 5.34
CA MET A 77 3.58 -5.89 5.12
C MET A 77 4.37 -4.62 4.79
N ILE A 78 5.18 -4.14 5.73
CA ILE A 78 5.87 -2.85 5.60
C ILE A 78 7.36 -3.09 5.35
N MET A 79 7.88 -2.56 4.25
CA MET A 79 9.30 -2.58 3.91
C MET A 79 9.83 -1.16 3.84
N LEU A 80 10.84 -0.84 4.64
CA LEU A 80 11.52 0.46 4.61
C LEU A 80 13.02 0.30 4.36
N THR A 81 13.70 1.37 3.96
CA THR A 81 15.14 1.32 3.64
C THR A 81 16.04 1.73 4.80
N ASP A 82 15.53 2.49 5.77
CA ASP A 82 16.29 3.03 6.89
C ASP A 82 15.42 3.22 8.15
N TRP A 83 15.83 2.65 9.29
CA TRP A 83 15.14 2.79 10.57
C TRP A 83 15.06 4.23 11.07
N ALA A 84 15.92 5.14 10.59
CA ALA A 84 15.80 6.58 10.86
C ALA A 84 14.44 7.17 10.43
N ASN A 85 13.78 6.54 9.45
CA ASN A 85 12.46 6.96 8.97
C ASN A 85 11.29 6.32 9.74
N TYR A 86 11.53 5.33 10.60
CA TYR A 86 10.48 4.51 11.20
C TYR A 86 9.46 5.32 12.00
N ALA A 87 9.90 6.32 12.76
CA ALA A 87 8.99 7.18 13.53
C ALA A 87 8.02 7.96 12.62
N LYS A 88 8.54 8.57 11.55
CA LYS A 88 7.75 9.33 10.56
C LYS A 88 6.76 8.45 9.80
N VAL A 89 7.18 7.24 9.41
CA VAL A 89 6.30 6.25 8.77
C VAL A 89 5.14 5.88 9.71
N ASN A 90 5.42 5.64 10.99
CA ASN A 90 4.39 5.24 11.96
C ASN A 90 3.40 6.35 12.29
N GLU A 91 3.87 7.60 12.37
CA GLU A 91 3.00 8.76 12.58
C GLU A 91 1.93 8.83 11.50
N VAL A 92 2.34 8.80 10.22
CA VAL A 92 1.42 8.83 9.09
C VAL A 92 0.56 7.57 9.03
N TYR A 93 1.15 6.38 9.23
CA TYR A 93 0.40 5.13 9.23
C TYR A 93 -0.76 5.13 10.24
N ALA A 94 -0.55 5.69 11.44
CA ALA A 94 -1.59 5.76 12.47
C ALA A 94 -2.79 6.63 12.06
N GLU A 95 -2.60 7.64 11.21
CA GLU A 95 -3.68 8.48 10.68
C GLU A 95 -4.65 7.70 9.78
N PHE A 96 -4.17 6.68 9.05
CA PHE A 96 -4.99 5.89 8.12
C PHE A 96 -5.74 4.73 8.79
N PHE A 97 -5.39 4.42 10.04
CA PHE A 97 -6.06 3.38 10.84
C PHE A 97 -6.44 3.95 12.21
N PRO A 98 -7.39 4.89 12.32
CA PRO A 98 -7.71 5.55 13.59
C PRO A 98 -8.33 4.60 14.63
N GLY A 99 -9.04 3.56 14.19
CA GLY A 99 -9.71 2.57 15.03
C GLY A 99 -8.85 1.36 15.41
N GLU A 100 -9.41 0.16 15.26
CA GLU A 100 -8.67 -1.08 15.43
C GLU A 100 -7.53 -1.16 14.40
N LYS A 101 -6.34 -1.56 14.85
CA LYS A 101 -5.14 -1.55 14.01
C LYS A 101 -4.99 -2.91 13.32
N PRO A 102 -4.60 -2.95 12.03
CA PRO A 102 -4.24 -4.20 11.38
C PRO A 102 -3.07 -4.87 12.09
N ALA A 103 -3.01 -6.21 12.03
CA ALA A 103 -1.76 -6.90 12.28
C ALA A 103 -0.71 -6.44 11.24
N ARG A 104 0.57 -6.48 11.59
CA ARG A 104 1.62 -6.05 10.65
C ARG A 104 2.99 -6.61 10.99
N TYR A 105 3.87 -6.60 10.00
CA TYR A 105 5.31 -6.57 10.25
C TYR A 105 5.93 -5.33 9.61
N CYS A 106 7.13 -4.97 10.08
CA CYS A 106 7.98 -3.99 9.43
C CYS A 106 9.41 -4.52 9.38
N ILE A 107 10.02 -4.51 8.20
CA ILE A 107 11.40 -4.95 7.98
C ILE A 107 12.19 -3.87 7.24
N GLN A 108 13.51 -3.91 7.39
CA GLN A 108 14.42 -3.14 6.56
C GLN A 108 14.94 -4.00 5.41
N CYS A 109 14.75 -3.57 4.16
CA CYS A 109 15.28 -4.25 2.98
C CYS A 109 15.48 -3.29 1.80
N GLY A 110 16.05 -3.79 0.70
CA GLY A 110 16.13 -3.02 -0.56
C GLY A 110 14.78 -2.92 -1.27
N LEU A 111 14.56 -1.80 -1.97
CA LEU A 111 13.37 -1.54 -2.79
C LEU A 111 13.75 -1.35 -4.26
N VAL A 112 12.76 -1.39 -5.17
CA VAL A 112 12.99 -1.42 -6.63
C VAL A 112 13.56 -0.11 -7.21
N LYS A 113 13.37 1.04 -6.54
CA LYS A 113 13.95 2.33 -6.94
C LYS A 113 14.73 2.95 -5.79
N PRO A 114 15.89 3.59 -6.05
CA PRO A 114 16.79 4.10 -5.01
C PRO A 114 16.16 5.21 -4.14
N ASP A 115 15.27 6.01 -4.72
CA ASP A 115 14.62 7.12 -4.01
C ASP A 115 13.41 6.68 -3.16
N ALA A 116 12.96 5.43 -3.31
CA ALA A 116 11.85 4.89 -2.54
C ALA A 116 12.32 4.55 -1.12
N LEU A 117 11.61 5.05 -0.13
CA LEU A 117 11.93 4.89 1.29
C LEU A 117 11.01 3.87 1.98
N ILE A 118 9.88 3.56 1.34
CA ILE A 118 8.80 2.74 1.90
C ILE A 118 8.06 2.01 0.77
N GLU A 119 7.67 0.77 1.05
CA GLU A 119 6.74 -0.04 0.28
C GLU A 119 5.80 -0.76 1.25
N ILE A 120 4.50 -0.79 0.93
CA ILE A 120 3.49 -1.48 1.74
C ILE A 120 2.64 -2.38 0.84
N ALA A 121 2.47 -3.63 1.24
CA ALA A 121 1.43 -4.51 0.71
C ALA A 121 0.39 -4.77 1.81
N SER A 122 -0.87 -4.98 1.41
CA SER A 122 -2.00 -5.07 2.35
C SER A 122 -2.91 -6.25 2.04
N ILE A 123 -3.50 -6.82 3.08
CA ILE A 123 -4.58 -7.81 2.98
C ILE A 123 -5.81 -7.22 3.67
N ALA A 124 -6.97 -7.30 3.01
CA ALA A 124 -8.24 -6.84 3.54
C ALA A 124 -9.35 -7.87 3.36
N HIS A 125 -10.32 -7.88 4.28
CA HIS A 125 -11.52 -8.70 4.22
C HIS A 125 -12.73 -7.80 3.95
N VAL A 126 -13.09 -7.63 2.67
CA VAL A 126 -14.04 -6.61 2.19
C VAL A 126 -15.50 -7.10 2.17
N GLY A 127 -15.72 -8.40 2.38
CA GLY A 127 -17.06 -8.98 2.47
C GLY A 127 -17.03 -10.50 2.71
N GLN A 128 -18.20 -11.08 3.02
CA GLN A 128 -18.47 -12.52 2.95
C GLN A 128 -19.17 -12.87 1.64
#